data_AF-A0A0G1DHT8-F1
#
_entry.id   AF-A0A0G1DHT8-F1
#
_cell.length_a   1.000
_cell.length_b   1.000
_cell.length_c   1.000
_cell.angle_alpha   90.00
_cell.angle_beta   90.00
_cell.angle_gamma   90.00
#
_symmetry.space_group_name_H-M   'P 1'
#
loop_
_entity.id
_entity.type
_entity.pdbx_description
1 polymer ?
#
loop_
_entity_poly.entity_id
_entity_poly.type
_entity_poly.pdbx_seq_one_letter_code
_entity_poly.pdbx_strand_id
1 'polypeptide(L)'
;MLNKKRFKKNWKKFRKQVQTYKAFLIISFLIFVLAHFFLPLENLNAIADNFNKISIGLAAIIGAYFGSSYFRDELARKRSIKYYREKYPINEYGNKFRIIESENAPGAIYLHDLVTLHKHHIWNMKTVYDLGWQVFKRERLPEDEFHSILIGDPIRTTGELGE
;
A
#
# COMPACT_ATOMS: atom_id res chain seq x y z
N MET A 1 -27.17 -0.98 48.83
CA MET A 1 -26.83 0.42 49.23
C MET A 1 -25.36 0.84 48.98
N LEU A 2 -24.45 -0.07 48.55
CA LEU A 2 -23.01 0.20 48.38
C LEU A 2 -22.63 1.00 47.10
N ASN A 3 -23.51 1.08 46.11
CA ASN A 3 -23.16 1.63 44.78
C ASN A 3 -23.13 3.18 44.73
N LYS A 4 -23.97 3.86 45.53
CA LYS A 4 -24.04 5.34 45.55
C LYS A 4 -22.81 6.02 46.15
N LYS A 5 -22.15 5.41 47.16
CA LYS A 5 -20.94 5.98 47.77
C LYS A 5 -19.71 5.86 46.84
N ARG A 6 -19.58 4.73 46.12
CA ARG A 6 -18.51 4.48 45.14
C ARG A 6 -18.65 5.42 43.93
N PHE A 7 -19.88 5.62 43.43
CA PHE A 7 -20.18 6.59 42.38
C PHE A 7 -19.84 8.04 42.77
N LYS A 8 -20.26 8.49 43.97
CA LYS A 8 -19.92 9.84 44.47
C LYS A 8 -18.40 10.05 44.60
N LYS A 9 -17.64 9.03 45.02
CA LYS A 9 -16.16 9.11 45.13
C LYS A 9 -15.49 9.22 43.76
N ASN A 10 -15.95 8.44 42.78
CA ASN A 10 -15.43 8.48 41.41
C ASN A 10 -15.82 9.78 40.69
N TRP A 11 -17.05 10.28 40.93
CA TRP A 11 -17.51 11.57 40.41
C TRP A 11 -16.67 12.75 40.94
N LYS A 12 -16.31 12.74 42.23
CA LYS A 12 -15.41 13.75 42.81
C LYS A 12 -14.01 13.70 42.18
N LYS A 13 -13.46 12.50 41.92
CA LYS A 13 -12.17 12.34 41.23
C LYS A 13 -12.21 12.84 39.79
N PHE A 14 -13.25 12.49 39.04
CA PHE A 14 -13.45 12.93 37.66
C PHE A 14 -13.59 14.47 37.58
N ARG A 15 -14.39 15.07 38.48
CA ARG A 15 -14.55 16.54 38.54
C ARG A 15 -13.23 17.24 38.86
N LYS A 16 -12.40 16.67 39.73
CA LYS A 16 -11.05 17.18 40.03
C LYS A 16 -10.12 17.07 38.82
N GLN A 17 -10.14 15.96 38.08
CA GLN A 17 -9.38 15.82 36.84
C GLN A 17 -9.81 16.83 35.78
N VAL A 18 -11.12 16.98 35.54
CA VAL A 18 -11.65 17.99 34.61
C VAL A 18 -11.25 19.41 35.02
N GLN A 19 -11.25 19.72 36.32
CA GLN A 19 -10.77 21.01 36.82
C GLN A 19 -9.27 21.20 36.57
N THR A 20 -8.45 20.17 36.76
CA THR A 20 -7.02 20.22 36.43
C THR A 20 -6.79 20.46 34.94
N TYR A 21 -7.53 19.78 34.05
CA TYR A 21 -7.43 20.02 32.60
C TYR A 21 -7.88 21.41 32.21
N LYS A 22 -8.98 21.92 32.78
CA LYS A 22 -9.41 23.30 32.57
C LYS A 22 -8.37 24.31 33.06
N ALA A 23 -7.78 24.08 34.23
CA ALA A 23 -6.72 24.92 34.75
C ALA A 23 -5.48 24.90 33.84
N PHE A 24 -5.09 23.73 33.34
CA PHE A 24 -4.00 23.59 32.38
C PHE A 24 -4.27 24.38 31.09
N LEU A 25 -5.46 24.23 30.49
CA LEU A 25 -5.84 24.99 29.29
C LEU A 25 -5.81 26.50 29.52
N ILE A 26 -6.32 26.97 30.67
CA ILE A 26 -6.32 28.39 31.03
C ILE A 26 -4.88 28.89 31.21
N ILE A 27 -4.02 28.11 31.86
CA ILE A 27 -2.60 28.46 32.06
C ILE A 27 -1.87 28.49 30.71
N SER A 28 -2.05 27.49 29.84
CA SER A 28 -1.46 27.49 28.49
C SER A 28 -1.93 28.66 27.65
N PHE A 29 -3.20 29.03 27.74
CA PHE A 29 -3.74 30.19 27.05
C PHE A 29 -3.16 31.50 27.60
N LEU A 30 -3.05 31.64 28.94
CA LEU A 30 -2.41 32.80 29.57
C LEU A 30 -0.94 32.92 29.18
N ILE A 31 -0.20 31.82 29.16
CA ILE A 31 1.19 31.79 28.70
C ILE A 31 1.27 32.19 27.23
N PHE A 32 0.37 31.69 26.39
CA PHE A 32 0.30 32.05 24.97
C PHE A 32 0.04 33.55 24.77
N VAL A 33 -0.94 34.11 25.48
CA VAL A 33 -1.27 35.55 25.44
C VAL A 33 -0.11 36.39 25.97
N LEU A 34 0.48 36.02 27.11
CA LEU A 34 1.65 36.72 27.66
C LEU A 34 2.86 36.64 26.71
N ALA A 35 3.12 35.48 26.12
CA ALA A 35 4.17 35.34 25.11
C ALA A 35 3.92 36.25 23.89
N HIS A 36 2.67 36.45 23.48
CA HIS A 36 2.32 37.37 22.39
C HIS A 36 2.52 38.85 22.75
N PHE A 37 2.37 39.23 24.01
CA PHE A 37 2.61 40.61 24.46
C PHE A 37 4.10 40.91 24.74
N PHE A 38 4.89 39.91 25.10
CA PHE A 38 6.29 40.09 25.51
C PHE A 38 7.33 39.66 24.46
N LEU A 39 6.94 38.90 23.42
CA LEU A 39 7.86 38.55 22.34
C LEU A 39 7.74 39.58 21.21
N PRO A 40 8.86 40.22 20.79
CA PRO A 40 8.89 41.01 19.58
C PRO A 40 8.38 40.19 18.39
N LEU A 41 7.50 40.76 17.57
CA LEU A 41 6.96 40.12 16.36
C LEU A 41 8.06 39.52 15.46
N GLU A 42 9.24 40.14 15.44
CA GLU A 42 10.42 39.66 14.72
C GLU A 42 10.90 38.28 15.20
N ASN A 43 10.89 38.03 16.51
CA ASN A 43 11.29 36.75 17.10
C ASN A 43 10.24 35.66 16.87
N LEU A 44 8.94 36.01 16.90
CA LEU A 44 7.87 35.07 16.58
C LEU A 44 7.93 34.63 15.10
N ASN A 45 8.19 35.56 14.18
CA ASN A 45 8.39 35.25 12.77
C ASN A 45 9.62 34.38 12.54
N ALA A 46 10.74 34.66 13.22
CA ALA A 46 11.94 33.83 13.13
C ALA A 46 11.73 32.40 13.65
N ILE A 47 10.97 32.23 14.74
CA ILE A 47 10.61 30.91 15.28
C ILE A 47 9.68 30.17 14.32
N ALA A 48 8.68 30.85 13.75
CA ALA A 48 7.76 30.27 12.77
C ALA A 48 8.50 29.81 11.50
N ASP A 49 9.41 30.64 10.98
CA ASP A 49 10.24 30.28 9.82
C ASP A 49 11.16 29.09 10.11
N ASN A 50 11.78 29.05 11.28
CA ASN A 50 12.62 27.91 11.67
C ASN A 50 11.81 26.63 11.83
N PHE A 51 10.62 26.70 12.45
CA PHE A 51 9.72 25.57 12.57
C PHE A 51 9.25 25.07 11.20
N ASN A 52 8.94 25.98 10.26
CA ASN A 52 8.54 25.63 8.91
C ASN A 52 9.69 24.92 8.16
N LYS A 53 10.91 25.45 8.24
CA LYS A 53 12.11 24.81 7.66
C LYS A 53 12.36 23.40 8.23
N ILE A 54 12.25 23.24 9.55
CA ILE A 54 12.38 21.92 10.21
C ILE A 54 11.27 20.97 9.72
N SER A 55 10.03 21.45 9.63
CA SER A 55 8.88 20.65 9.19
C SER A 55 9.04 20.19 7.73
N ILE A 56 9.52 21.06 6.84
CA ILE A 56 9.84 20.72 5.44
C ILE A 56 10.95 19.65 5.41
N GLY A 57 12.02 19.83 6.19
CA GLY A 57 13.10 18.85 6.28
C GLY A 57 12.62 17.48 6.77
N LEU A 58 11.76 17.47 7.81
CA LEU A 58 11.17 16.24 8.35
C LEU A 58 10.26 15.56 7.32
N ALA A 59 9.41 16.32 6.63
CA ALA A 59 8.53 15.82 5.58
C ALA A 59 9.32 15.24 4.40
N ALA A 60 10.45 15.86 4.03
CA ALA A 60 11.34 15.36 2.99
C ALA A 60 12.00 14.03 3.40
N ILE A 61 12.46 13.89 4.64
CA ILE A 61 13.05 12.64 5.15
C ILE A 61 12.00 11.52 5.20
N ILE A 62 10.81 11.81 5.73
CA ILE A 62 9.68 10.87 5.76
C ILE A 62 9.29 10.48 4.32
N GLY A 63 9.17 11.47 3.43
CA GLY A 63 8.85 11.25 2.02
C GLY A 63 9.91 10.43 1.28
N ALA A 64 11.20 10.63 1.57
CA ALA A 64 12.27 9.81 1.01
C ALA A 64 12.24 8.38 1.57
N TYR A 65 12.04 8.22 2.87
CA TYR A 65 11.97 6.92 3.52
C TYR A 65 10.81 6.07 2.97
N PHE A 66 9.59 6.61 2.97
CA PHE A 66 8.40 5.89 2.47
C PHE A 66 8.27 5.90 0.94
N GLY A 67 8.76 6.94 0.26
CA GLY A 67 8.69 7.05 -1.19
C GLY A 67 9.71 6.17 -1.91
N SER A 68 10.87 5.90 -1.30
CA SER A 68 11.92 5.09 -1.92
C SER A 68 11.52 3.63 -2.11
N SER A 69 10.83 3.01 -1.14
CA SER A 69 10.33 1.64 -1.28
C SER A 69 9.27 1.55 -2.36
N TYR A 70 8.26 2.42 -2.31
CA TYR A 70 7.20 2.47 -3.33
C TYR A 70 7.76 2.70 -4.74
N PHE A 71 8.74 3.60 -4.89
CA PHE A 71 9.36 3.86 -6.18
C PHE A 71 10.16 2.66 -6.69
N ARG A 72 10.89 1.96 -5.81
CA ARG A 72 11.61 0.73 -6.17
C ARG A 72 10.65 -0.35 -6.64
N ASP A 73 9.55 -0.56 -5.92
CA ASP A 73 8.53 -1.56 -6.27
C ASP A 73 7.86 -1.22 -7.61
N GLU A 74 7.52 0.05 -7.83
CA GLU A 74 6.93 0.51 -9.08
C GLU A 74 7.91 0.39 -10.26
N LEU A 75 9.21 0.63 -10.02
CA LEU A 75 10.25 0.48 -11.04
C LEU A 75 10.50 -0.99 -11.38
N ALA A 76 10.53 -1.88 -10.38
CA ALA A 76 10.58 -3.32 -10.58
C ALA A 76 9.35 -3.79 -11.37
N ARG A 77 8.17 -3.30 -11.02
CA ARG A 77 6.92 -3.61 -11.73
C ARG A 77 6.97 -3.22 -13.20
N LYS A 78 7.41 -2.01 -13.51
CA LYS A 78 7.55 -1.53 -14.89
C LYS A 78 8.53 -2.41 -15.70
N ARG A 79 9.63 -2.87 -15.09
CA ARG A 79 10.58 -3.79 -15.73
C ARG A 79 9.94 -5.13 -16.04
N SER A 80 9.23 -5.74 -15.09
CA SER A 80 8.52 -7.01 -15.30
C SER A 80 7.46 -6.88 -16.40
N ILE A 81 6.68 -5.79 -16.40
CA ILE A 81 5.69 -5.51 -17.45
C ILE A 81 6.35 -5.47 -18.82
N LYS A 82 7.47 -4.74 -18.94
CA LYS A 82 8.21 -4.63 -20.20
C LYS A 82 8.68 -6.00 -20.67
N TYR A 83 9.34 -6.76 -19.79
CA TYR A 83 9.85 -8.09 -20.09
C TYR A 83 8.76 -9.04 -20.61
N TYR A 84 7.63 -9.16 -19.89
CA TYR A 84 6.58 -10.09 -20.29
C TYR A 84 5.80 -9.63 -21.53
N ARG A 85 5.65 -8.33 -21.76
CA ARG A 85 5.04 -7.82 -23.00
C ARG A 85 5.92 -8.06 -24.22
N GLU A 86 7.25 -8.04 -24.06
CA GLU A 86 8.18 -8.40 -25.12
C GLU A 86 8.18 -9.92 -25.38
N LYS A 87 8.13 -10.73 -24.31
CA LYS A 87 8.11 -12.19 -24.41
C LYS A 87 6.78 -12.74 -24.96
N TYR A 88 5.66 -12.16 -24.54
CA TYR A 88 4.30 -12.58 -24.90
C TYR A 88 3.49 -11.38 -25.41
N PRO A 89 3.80 -10.89 -26.62
CA PRO A 89 3.14 -9.71 -27.16
C PRO A 89 1.69 -10.03 -27.60
N ILE A 90 0.79 -9.06 -27.46
CA ILE A 90 -0.66 -9.26 -27.63
C ILE A 90 -1.04 -9.80 -29.02
N ASN A 91 -0.30 -9.42 -30.06
CA ASN A 91 -0.52 -9.86 -31.44
C ASN A 91 -0.17 -11.33 -31.70
N GLU A 92 0.54 -12.00 -30.77
CA GLU A 92 0.93 -13.41 -30.87
C GLU A 92 -0.01 -14.33 -30.07
N TYR A 93 -1.07 -13.78 -29.47
CA TYR A 93 -2.10 -14.54 -28.78
C TYR A 93 -2.77 -15.54 -29.74
N GLY A 94 -2.93 -16.79 -29.29
CA GLY A 94 -3.42 -17.91 -30.09
C GLY A 94 -2.36 -18.61 -30.93
N ASN A 95 -1.27 -17.92 -31.29
CA ASN A 95 -0.18 -18.49 -32.08
C ASN A 95 0.97 -19.00 -31.19
N LYS A 96 1.45 -18.15 -30.27
CA LYS A 96 2.58 -18.48 -29.37
C LYS A 96 2.15 -18.78 -27.95
N PHE A 97 1.01 -18.24 -27.52
CA PHE A 97 0.51 -18.49 -26.19
C PHE A 97 -1.01 -18.36 -26.14
N ARG A 98 -1.61 -19.00 -25.16
CA ARG A 98 -3.05 -18.89 -24.84
C ARG A 98 -3.25 -18.78 -23.34
N ILE A 99 -4.38 -18.22 -22.93
CA ILE A 99 -4.75 -18.13 -21.52
C ILE A 99 -5.67 -19.32 -21.20
N ILE A 100 -5.27 -20.12 -20.22
CA ILE A 100 -5.99 -21.33 -19.83
C ILE A 100 -6.38 -21.28 -18.34
N GLU A 101 -7.42 -22.01 -17.99
CA GLU A 101 -7.84 -22.28 -16.62
C GLU A 101 -8.32 -23.74 -16.50
N SER A 102 -8.24 -24.31 -15.31
CA SER A 102 -8.79 -25.65 -15.04
C SER A 102 -10.30 -25.55 -14.82
N GLU A 103 -11.06 -26.48 -15.37
CA GLU A 103 -12.51 -26.58 -15.12
C GLU A 103 -12.86 -26.80 -13.65
N ASN A 104 -12.04 -27.58 -12.93
CA ASN A 104 -12.29 -27.95 -11.52
C ASN A 104 -11.77 -26.92 -10.52
N ALA A 105 -10.88 -26.03 -10.94
CA ALA A 105 -10.34 -24.95 -10.12
C ALA A 105 -10.50 -23.57 -10.80
N PRO A 106 -11.75 -23.13 -11.03
CA PRO A 106 -11.99 -21.84 -11.67
C PRO A 106 -11.49 -20.71 -10.76
N GLY A 107 -10.58 -19.88 -11.29
CA GLY A 107 -10.05 -18.71 -10.58
C GLY A 107 -8.53 -18.58 -10.63
N ALA A 108 -7.80 -19.68 -10.76
CA ALA A 108 -6.36 -19.66 -11.02
C ALA A 108 -6.13 -19.60 -12.54
N ILE A 109 -5.47 -18.53 -13.00
CA ILE A 109 -5.29 -18.25 -14.42
C ILE A 109 -3.85 -18.58 -14.80
N TYR A 110 -3.67 -19.24 -15.94
CA TYR A 110 -2.36 -19.63 -16.43
C TYR A 110 -2.16 -19.14 -17.86
N LEU A 111 -0.91 -18.82 -18.20
CA LEU A 111 -0.47 -18.66 -19.58
C LEU A 111 0.12 -19.98 -20.05
N HIS A 112 -0.43 -20.58 -21.09
CA HIS A 112 0.17 -21.72 -21.76
C HIS A 112 1.02 -21.21 -22.92
N ASP A 113 2.32 -21.38 -22.80
CA ASP A 113 3.30 -21.09 -23.84
C ASP A 113 3.32 -22.27 -24.82
N LEU A 114 2.84 -22.03 -26.04
CA LEU A 114 2.70 -23.05 -27.08
C LEU A 114 4.04 -23.39 -27.74
N VAL A 115 5.08 -22.57 -27.53
CA VAL A 115 6.42 -22.81 -28.06
C VAL A 115 7.20 -23.70 -27.12
N THR A 116 7.17 -23.38 -25.82
CA THR A 116 7.91 -24.14 -24.81
C THR A 116 7.09 -25.27 -24.18
N LEU A 117 5.79 -25.34 -24.44
CA LEU A 117 4.84 -26.30 -23.88
C LEU A 117 4.72 -26.24 -22.34
N HIS A 118 5.01 -25.08 -21.76
CA HIS A 118 4.87 -24.83 -20.34
C HIS A 118 3.61 -24.03 -20.03
N LYS A 119 2.98 -24.32 -18.89
CA LYS A 119 1.98 -23.45 -18.25
C LYS A 119 2.65 -22.63 -17.15
N HIS A 120 2.39 -21.34 -17.16
CA HIS A 120 2.90 -20.36 -16.21
C HIS A 120 1.73 -19.81 -15.39
N HIS A 121 1.77 -19.97 -14.07
CA HIS A 121 0.74 -19.40 -13.21
C HIS A 121 0.80 -17.87 -13.25
N ILE A 122 -0.33 -17.22 -13.54
CA ILE A 122 -0.45 -15.76 -13.46
C ILE A 122 -0.88 -15.41 -12.04
N TRP A 123 0.04 -14.81 -11.29
CA TRP A 123 -0.08 -14.68 -9.83
C TRP A 123 -1.36 -14.01 -9.34
N ASN A 124 -1.86 -13.01 -10.05
CA ASN A 124 -3.09 -12.30 -9.69
C ASN A 124 -3.72 -11.57 -10.88
N MET A 125 -4.99 -11.16 -10.73
CA MET A 125 -5.69 -10.37 -11.75
C MET A 125 -5.02 -9.02 -12.06
N LYS A 126 -4.34 -8.41 -11.08
CA LYS A 126 -3.58 -7.17 -11.34
C LYS A 126 -2.49 -7.38 -12.39
N THR A 127 -1.81 -8.52 -12.37
CA THR A 127 -0.82 -8.90 -13.39
C THR A 127 -1.47 -9.04 -14.77
N VAL A 128 -2.67 -9.64 -14.83
CA VAL A 128 -3.45 -9.74 -16.09
C VAL A 128 -3.73 -8.35 -16.67
N TYR A 129 -4.19 -7.40 -15.85
CA TYR A 129 -4.46 -6.03 -16.28
C TYR A 129 -3.19 -5.27 -16.67
N ASP A 130 -2.13 -5.39 -15.88
CA ASP A 130 -0.84 -4.76 -16.14
C ASP A 130 -0.25 -5.21 -17.48
N LEU A 131 -0.49 -6.47 -17.86
CA LEU A 131 -0.02 -7.05 -19.12
C LEU A 131 -1.00 -6.86 -20.30
N GLY A 132 -2.23 -6.42 -20.03
CA GLY A 132 -3.24 -6.16 -21.06
C GLY A 132 -3.98 -7.42 -21.53
N TRP A 133 -3.95 -8.50 -20.75
CA TRP A 133 -4.48 -9.81 -21.13
C TRP A 133 -5.94 -10.02 -20.72
N GLN A 134 -6.57 -9.04 -20.09
CA GLN A 134 -7.98 -9.11 -19.66
C GLN A 134 -8.96 -9.25 -20.82
N VAL A 135 -8.53 -8.90 -22.04
CA VAL A 135 -9.35 -8.97 -23.26
C VAL A 135 -9.39 -10.38 -23.86
N PHE A 136 -8.48 -11.27 -23.44
CA PHE A 136 -8.37 -12.60 -23.99
C PHE A 136 -9.37 -13.57 -23.35
N LYS A 137 -9.94 -14.44 -24.19
CA LYS A 137 -10.79 -15.52 -23.73
C LYS A 137 -9.95 -16.53 -22.94
N ARG A 138 -10.42 -16.92 -21.76
CA ARG A 138 -9.81 -18.00 -20.98
C ARG A 138 -10.37 -19.32 -21.48
N GLU A 139 -9.49 -20.18 -21.96
CA GLU A 139 -9.86 -21.52 -22.39
C GLU A 139 -9.89 -22.43 -21.18
N ARG A 140 -11.02 -23.11 -20.97
CA ARG A 140 -11.17 -24.08 -19.90
C ARG A 140 -10.70 -25.42 -20.41
N LEU A 141 -9.77 -26.02 -19.68
CA LEU A 141 -9.28 -27.36 -19.99
C LEU A 141 -9.78 -28.36 -18.96
N PRO A 142 -10.14 -29.58 -19.39
CA PRO A 142 -10.30 -30.72 -18.49
C PRO A 142 -9.07 -30.91 -17.62
N GLU A 143 -9.27 -31.44 -16.42
CA GLU A 143 -8.23 -31.49 -15.39
C GLU A 143 -7.02 -32.35 -15.80
N ASP A 144 -7.26 -33.45 -16.50
CA ASP A 144 -6.24 -34.34 -17.06
C ASP A 144 -5.37 -33.63 -18.10
N GLU A 145 -5.99 -32.91 -19.05
CA GLU A 145 -5.26 -32.12 -20.05
C GLU A 145 -4.49 -30.98 -19.36
N PHE A 146 -5.13 -30.28 -18.43
CA PHE A 146 -4.49 -29.18 -17.72
C PHE A 146 -3.24 -29.64 -16.95
N HIS A 147 -3.32 -30.75 -16.20
CA HIS A 147 -2.19 -31.28 -15.43
C HIS A 147 -1.11 -31.94 -16.28
N SER A 148 -1.43 -32.35 -17.52
CA SER A 148 -0.44 -32.89 -18.45
C SER A 148 0.61 -31.86 -18.92
N ILE A 149 0.29 -30.56 -18.85
CA ILE A 149 1.16 -29.48 -19.29
C ILE A 149 2.22 -29.19 -18.22
N LEU A 150 3.49 -29.11 -18.63
CA LEU A 150 4.63 -28.85 -17.75
C LEU A 150 4.53 -27.49 -17.06
N ILE A 151 4.91 -27.42 -15.79
CA ILE A 151 4.85 -26.17 -15.01
C ILE A 151 6.13 -25.37 -15.26
N GLY A 152 5.98 -24.12 -15.71
CA GLY A 152 7.06 -23.16 -15.80
C GLY A 152 7.00 -22.10 -14.69
N ASP A 153 7.92 -21.14 -14.75
CA ASP A 153 8.00 -20.08 -13.74
C ASP A 153 6.74 -19.21 -13.69
N PRO A 154 6.29 -18.78 -12.50
CA PRO A 154 5.12 -17.93 -12.37
C PRO A 154 5.35 -16.54 -12.96
N ILE A 155 4.29 -15.96 -13.52
CA ILE A 155 4.26 -14.60 -14.07
C ILE A 155 3.69 -13.65 -13.03
N ARG A 156 4.48 -12.64 -12.66
CA ARG A 156 4.10 -11.58 -11.71
C ARG A 156 4.65 -10.24 -12.14
N THR A 157 3.85 -9.19 -12.00
CA THR A 157 4.31 -7.81 -12.18
C THR A 157 4.71 -7.16 -10.86
N THR A 158 4.37 -7.74 -9.71
CA THR A 158 4.69 -7.18 -8.39
C THR A 158 5.24 -8.25 -7.46
N GLY A 159 6.16 -7.88 -6.57
CA GLY A 159 6.87 -8.79 -5.67
C GLY A 159 8.23 -9.20 -6.23
N GLU A 160 9.23 -9.36 -5.36
CA GLU A 160 10.58 -9.71 -5.74
C GLU A 160 10.64 -11.07 -6.44
N LEU A 161 11.38 -11.14 -7.56
CA LEU A 161 11.70 -12.37 -8.27
C LEU A 161 12.66 -13.22 -7.42
N GLY A 162 12.13 -13.85 -6.37
CA GLY A 162 12.87 -14.77 -5.50
C GLY A 162 13.45 -14.10 -4.27
N GLU A 163 12.96 -14.53 -3.11
CA GLU A 163 13.85 -15.12 -2.11
C GLU A 163 13.70 -16.64 -2.21
#